data_AF-A0A0M0KVX4-F1
#
_entry.id   AF-A0A0M0KVX4-F1
#
_cell.length_a   1.000
_cell.length_b   1.000
_cell.length_c   1.000
_cell.angle_alpha   90.00
_cell.angle_beta   90.00
_cell.angle_gamma   90.00
#
_symmetry.space_group_name_H-M   'P 1'
#
loop_
_entity.id
_entity.type
_entity.pdbx_description
1 polymer ?
#
loop_
_entity_poly.entity_id
_entity_poly.type
_entity_poly.pdbx_seq_one_letter_code
_entity_poly.pdbx_strand_id
1 'polypeptide(L)'
;MHSIWWLVASLILLVIIPFSLKQDIKKGKKRTDLFINNCSLAVVFLVTIAQFFRSILSSQHMHFFDQLLLLTIVFFVVLPLVGILIFRIKEDIKKWQNPREYKFYFLYKLRYALIATLAVMVAITGYRFYVIFKVVFA
;
A
#
# COMPACT_ATOMS: atom_id res chain seq x y z
N MET A 1 26.62 0.48 6.65
CA MET A 1 25.97 1.22 7.76
C MET A 1 24.50 1.58 7.50
N HIS A 2 24.05 1.82 6.25
CA HIS A 2 22.64 2.19 5.98
C HIS A 2 21.60 1.06 6.20
N SER A 3 21.99 -0.21 6.12
CA SER A 3 21.08 -1.37 6.25
C SER A 3 20.48 -1.53 7.64
N ILE A 4 21.23 -1.20 8.70
CA ILE A 4 20.79 -1.34 10.10
C ILE A 4 19.61 -0.41 10.40
N TRP A 5 19.59 0.79 9.83
CA TRP A 5 18.49 1.73 10.00
C TRP A 5 17.18 1.21 9.42
N TRP A 6 17.23 0.53 8.27
CA TRP A 6 16.06 -0.13 7.68
C TRP A 6 15.56 -1.30 8.54
N LEU A 7 16.48 -2.10 9.10
CA LEU A 7 16.11 -3.16 10.04
C LEU A 7 15.42 -2.58 11.29
N VAL A 8 16.03 -1.58 11.93
CA VAL A 8 15.46 -0.94 13.12
C VAL A 8 14.10 -0.33 12.82
N ALA A 9 13.95 0.37 11.69
CA ALA A 9 12.66 0.89 11.25
C ALA A 9 11.61 -0.22 11.04
N SER A 10 12.00 -1.36 10.47
CA SER A 10 11.09 -2.51 10.28
C SER A 10 10.64 -3.10 11.62
N LEU A 11 11.53 -3.20 12.60
CA LEU A 11 11.21 -3.67 13.96
C LEU A 11 10.26 -2.72 14.68
N ILE A 12 10.49 -1.40 14.56
CA ILE A 12 9.60 -0.38 15.12
C ILE A 12 8.21 -0.50 14.49
N LEU A 13 8.12 -0.62 13.17
CA LEU A 13 6.85 -0.78 12.45
C LEU A 13 6.10 -2.05 12.85
N LEU A 14 6.83 -3.14 13.14
CA LEU A 14 6.26 -4.39 13.61
C LEU A 14 5.50 -4.22 14.95
N VAL A 15 5.91 -3.25 15.77
CA VAL A 15 5.20 -2.89 17.02
C VAL A 15 4.09 -1.86 16.77
N ILE A 16 4.33 -0.87 15.89
CA ILE A 16 3.36 0.20 15.61
C ILE A 16 2.10 -0.32 14.91
N ILE A 17 2.24 -1.21 13.93
CA ILE A 17 1.12 -1.77 13.16
C ILE A 17 0.07 -2.44 14.08
N PRO A 18 0.42 -3.42 14.93
CA PRO A 18 -0.56 -4.05 15.81
C PRO A 18 -1.11 -3.09 16.86
N PHE A 19 -0.31 -2.12 17.33
CA PHE A 19 -0.79 -1.08 18.23
C PHE A 19 -1.86 -0.20 17.57
N SER A 20 -1.62 0.25 16.34
CA SER A 20 -2.55 1.07 15.57
C SER A 20 -3.85 0.32 15.26
N LEU A 21 -3.75 -0.95 14.85
CA LEU A 21 -4.90 -1.84 14.67
C LEU A 21 -5.71 -1.99 15.96
N LYS A 22 -5.07 -2.24 17.10
CA LYS A 22 -5.74 -2.36 18.40
C LYS A 22 -6.46 -1.07 18.80
N GLN A 23 -5.86 0.08 18.53
CA GLN A 23 -6.47 1.38 18.83
C GLN A 23 -7.70 1.64 17.94
N ASP A 24 -7.61 1.33 16.65
CA ASP A 24 -8.71 1.53 15.70
C ASP A 24 -9.88 0.57 15.96
N ILE A 25 -9.61 -0.66 16.41
CA ILE A 25 -10.63 -1.61 16.88
C ILE A 25 -11.30 -1.07 18.15
N LYS A 26 -10.54 -0.57 19.12
CA LYS A 26 -11.11 0.05 20.34
C LYS A 26 -11.99 1.26 20.05
N LYS A 27 -11.72 1.99 18.97
CA LYS A 27 -12.54 3.12 18.50
C LYS A 27 -13.79 2.70 17.72
N GLY A 28 -14.04 1.40 17.56
CA GLY A 28 -15.21 0.87 16.85
C GLY A 28 -15.22 1.16 15.35
N LYS A 29 -14.05 1.42 14.74
CA LYS A 29 -13.97 1.73 13.31
C LYS A 29 -14.41 0.53 12.47
N LYS A 30 -15.09 0.78 11.35
CA LYS A 30 -15.47 -0.26 10.38
C LYS A 30 -14.22 -0.95 9.82
N ARG A 31 -14.34 -2.24 9.47
CA ARG A 31 -13.23 -3.06 8.90
C ARG A 31 -12.54 -2.39 7.69
N THR A 32 -13.31 -1.70 6.87
CA THR A 32 -12.82 -0.94 5.72
C THR A 32 -11.98 0.27 6.13
N ASP A 33 -12.37 0.98 7.19
CA ASP A 33 -11.58 2.12 7.71
C ASP A 33 -10.31 1.66 8.43
N LEU A 34 -10.39 0.53 9.13
CA LEU A 34 -9.24 -0.17 9.72
C LEU A 34 -8.21 -0.52 8.66
N PHE A 35 -8.65 -1.15 7.57
CA PHE A 35 -7.76 -1.52 6.46
C PHE A 35 -7.10 -0.28 5.87
N ILE A 36 -7.86 0.75 5.48
CA ILE A 36 -7.27 1.90 4.78
C ILE A 36 -6.32 2.71 5.69
N ASN A 37 -6.62 2.86 6.98
CA ASN A 37 -5.72 3.58 7.90
C ASN A 37 -4.40 2.86 8.13
N ASN A 38 -4.41 1.53 8.11
CA ASN A 38 -3.21 0.72 8.39
C ASN A 38 -2.49 0.30 7.10
N CYS A 39 -3.12 0.46 5.94
CA CYS A 39 -2.57 0.08 4.66
C CYS A 39 -1.28 0.86 4.34
N SER A 40 -1.23 2.16 4.64
CA SER A 40 -0.01 2.96 4.48
C SER A 40 1.14 2.44 5.35
N LEU A 41 0.86 2.07 6.61
CA LEU A 41 1.86 1.49 7.51
C LEU A 41 2.37 0.13 6.99
N ALA A 42 1.47 -0.70 6.45
CA ALA A 42 1.84 -1.98 5.84
C ALA A 42 2.74 -1.79 4.60
N VAL A 43 2.44 -0.81 3.74
CA VAL A 43 3.29 -0.48 2.58
C VAL A 43 4.65 0.01 3.03
N VAL A 44 4.72 0.93 4.00
CA VAL A 44 5.99 1.42 4.52
C VAL A 44 6.80 0.26 5.10
N PHE A 45 6.18 -0.64 5.85
CA PHE A 45 6.84 -1.84 6.38
C PHE A 45 7.43 -2.72 5.29
N LEU A 46 6.66 -3.04 4.24
CA LEU A 46 7.13 -3.83 3.11
C LEU A 46 8.32 -3.17 2.39
N VAL A 47 8.26 -1.86 2.14
CA VAL A 47 9.37 -1.10 1.53
C VAL A 47 10.61 -1.13 2.41
N THR A 48 10.43 -1.00 3.72
CA THR A 48 11.54 -0.99 4.70
C THR A 48 12.24 -2.35 4.73
N ILE A 49 11.46 -3.43 4.73
CA ILE A 49 11.96 -4.81 4.62
C ILE A 49 12.69 -5.01 3.29
N ALA A 50 12.12 -4.54 2.19
CA ALA A 50 12.74 -4.69 0.88
C ALA A 50 14.11 -4.01 0.82
N GLN A 51 14.22 -2.81 1.39
CA GLN A 51 15.46 -2.06 1.41
C GLN A 51 16.52 -2.70 2.32
N PHE A 52 16.09 -3.37 3.40
CA PHE A 52 16.98 -4.19 4.22
C PHE A 52 17.51 -5.39 3.43
N PHE A 53 16.61 -6.19 2.82
CA PHE A 53 17.00 -7.36 2.04
C PHE A 53 17.89 -7.02 0.84
N ARG A 54 17.68 -5.84 0.23
CA ARG A 54 18.55 -5.29 -0.84
C ARG A 54 20.01 -5.15 -0.46
N SER A 55 20.27 -4.94 0.82
CA SER A 55 21.64 -4.77 1.33
C SER A 55 22.37 -6.09 1.61
N ILE A 56 21.66 -7.23 1.49
CA ILE A 56 22.17 -8.55 1.88
C ILE A 56 22.10 -9.54 0.71
N LEU A 57 21.07 -9.46 -0.14
CA LEU A 57 20.86 -10.40 -1.24
C LEU A 57 21.79 -10.12 -2.43
N SER A 58 22.23 -11.19 -3.08
CA SER A 58 22.93 -11.11 -4.36
C SER A 58 21.96 -10.75 -5.50
N SER A 59 22.48 -10.20 -6.59
CA SER A 59 21.71 -9.60 -7.69
C SER A 59 20.63 -10.53 -8.27
N GLN A 60 20.91 -11.83 -8.41
CA GLN A 60 19.93 -12.81 -8.91
C GLN A 60 18.76 -13.03 -7.94
N HIS A 61 19.04 -13.17 -6.64
CA HIS A 61 17.99 -13.33 -5.63
C HIS A 61 17.19 -12.05 -5.44
N MET A 62 17.83 -10.89 -5.69
CA MET A 62 17.17 -9.60 -5.64
C MET A 62 16.06 -9.46 -6.68
N HIS A 63 16.27 -9.93 -7.90
CA HIS A 63 15.25 -9.90 -8.95
C HIS A 63 14.02 -10.75 -8.59
N PHE A 64 14.24 -11.96 -8.07
CA PHE A 64 13.15 -12.82 -7.61
C PHE A 64 12.40 -12.20 -6.42
N PHE A 65 13.15 -11.63 -5.48
CA PHE A 65 12.59 -10.95 -4.31
C PHE A 65 11.74 -9.73 -4.71
N ASP A 66 12.22 -8.90 -5.64
CA ASP A 66 11.49 -7.73 -6.14
C ASP A 66 10.16 -8.14 -6.83
N GLN A 67 10.19 -9.22 -7.61
CA GLN A 67 8.97 -9.78 -8.23
C GLN A 67 7.98 -10.27 -7.18
N LEU A 68 8.45 -10.98 -6.15
CA LEU A 68 7.61 -11.47 -5.06
C LEU A 68 7.01 -10.31 -4.25
N LEU A 69 7.83 -9.30 -3.92
CA LEU A 69 7.39 -8.11 -3.20
C LEU A 69 6.31 -7.34 -3.97
N LEU A 70 6.52 -7.15 -5.28
CA LEU A 70 5.53 -6.53 -6.16
C LEU A 70 4.21 -7.32 -6.16
N LEU A 71 4.27 -8.65 -6.29
CA LEU A 71 3.10 -9.52 -6.25
C LEU A 71 2.35 -9.37 -4.93
N THR A 72 3.06 -9.37 -3.80
CA THR A 72 2.47 -9.15 -2.47
C THR A 72 1.78 -7.81 -2.37
N ILE A 73 2.41 -6.72 -2.84
CA ILE A 73 1.81 -5.38 -2.82
C ILE A 73 0.55 -5.36 -3.71
N VAL A 74 0.59 -5.94 -4.90
CA VAL A 74 -0.57 -5.95 -5.80
C VAL A 74 -1.75 -6.71 -5.18
N PHE A 75 -1.53 -7.91 -4.65
CA PHE A 75 -2.62 -8.76 -4.14
C PHE A 75 -3.15 -8.34 -2.77
N PHE A 76 -2.29 -7.90 -1.85
CA PHE A 76 -2.70 -7.61 -0.48
C PHE A 76 -2.92 -6.13 -0.19
N VAL A 77 -2.43 -5.24 -1.04
CA VAL A 77 -2.60 -3.79 -0.86
C VAL A 77 -3.45 -3.20 -1.97
N VAL A 78 -3.03 -3.34 -3.22
CA VAL A 78 -3.64 -2.59 -4.33
C VAL A 78 -5.02 -3.14 -4.67
N LEU A 79 -5.17 -4.44 -4.90
CA LEU A 79 -6.45 -5.05 -5.22
C LEU A 79 -7.53 -4.76 -4.15
N PRO A 80 -7.25 -4.94 -2.84
CA PRO A 80 -8.17 -4.55 -1.79
C PRO A 80 -8.46 -3.05 -1.76
N LEU A 81 -7.45 -2.19 -1.93
CA LEU A 81 -7.64 -0.73 -1.99
C LEU A 81 -8.57 -0.33 -3.13
N VAL A 82 -8.34 -0.85 -4.33
CA VAL A 82 -9.17 -0.59 -5.52
C VAL A 82 -10.59 -1.11 -5.30
N GLY A 83 -10.75 -2.32 -4.76
CA GLY A 83 -12.06 -2.86 -4.41
C GLY A 83 -12.81 -1.97 -3.43
N ILE A 84 -12.16 -1.57 -2.32
CA ILE A 84 -12.76 -0.68 -1.32
C ILE A 84 -13.13 0.68 -1.94
N LEU A 85 -12.26 1.22 -2.80
CA LEU A 85 -12.52 2.46 -3.53
C LEU A 85 -13.80 2.33 -4.34
N ILE A 86 -13.93 1.31 -5.18
CA ILE A 86 -15.10 1.10 -6.04
C ILE A 86 -16.38 0.98 -5.20
N PHE A 87 -16.34 0.23 -4.09
CA PHE A 87 -17.50 0.06 -3.22
C PHE A 87 -17.89 1.35 -2.47
N ARG A 88 -16.91 2.13 -2.02
CA ARG A 88 -17.16 3.35 -1.24
C ARG A 88 -17.23 4.62 -2.08
N ILE A 89 -16.89 4.59 -3.36
CA ILE A 89 -16.82 5.80 -4.19
C ILE A 89 -18.15 6.55 -4.21
N LYS A 90 -19.28 5.82 -4.26
CA LYS A 90 -20.62 6.42 -4.26
C LYS A 90 -20.94 7.12 -2.93
N GLU A 91 -20.51 6.55 -1.81
CA GLU A 91 -20.71 7.13 -0.48
C GLU A 91 -19.77 8.32 -0.25
N ASP A 92 -18.52 8.21 -0.71
CA ASP A 92 -17.51 9.25 -0.50
C ASP A 92 -17.70 10.43 -1.47
N ILE A 93 -18.24 10.23 -2.68
CA ILE A 93 -18.68 11.31 -3.57
C ILE A 93 -19.83 12.12 -2.93
N LYS A 94 -20.79 11.47 -2.26
CA LYS A 94 -21.84 12.18 -1.53
C LYS A 94 -21.28 13.04 -0.40
N LYS A 95 -20.26 12.54 0.33
CA LYS A 95 -19.57 13.32 1.37
C LYS A 95 -18.74 14.47 0.80
N TRP A 96 -18.21 14.33 -0.42
CA TRP A 96 -17.46 15.41 -1.08
C TRP A 96 -18.30 16.63 -1.41
N GLN A 97 -19.62 16.48 -1.54
CA GLN A 97 -20.55 17.58 -1.76
C GLN A 97 -20.80 18.42 -0.50
N ASN A 98 -20.38 17.95 0.68
CA ASN A 98 -20.59 18.67 1.94
C ASN A 98 -19.25 19.04 2.61
N PRO A 99 -18.61 20.16 2.24
CA PRO A 99 -17.28 20.55 2.71
C PRO A 99 -17.22 20.85 4.23
N ARG A 100 -18.36 20.97 4.91
CA ARG A 100 -18.45 21.22 6.36
C ARG A 100 -18.18 19.99 7.22
N GLU A 101 -18.26 18.77 6.67
CA GLU A 101 -18.02 17.53 7.44
C GLU A 101 -16.52 17.24 7.70
N TYR A 102 -15.61 17.86 6.94
CA TYR A 102 -14.19 17.54 7.02
C TYR A 102 -13.34 18.76 7.38
N LYS A 103 -12.78 18.75 8.60
CA LYS A 103 -11.83 19.76 9.10
C LYS A 103 -10.58 19.93 8.22
N PHE A 104 -10.21 18.90 7.45
CA PHE A 104 -9.05 18.88 6.55
C PHE A 104 -9.39 18.29 5.17
N TYR A 105 -10.28 18.95 4.43
CA TYR A 105 -10.75 18.51 3.10
C TYR A 105 -9.61 18.27 2.08
N PHE A 106 -8.54 19.06 2.13
CA PHE A 106 -7.37 18.93 1.25
C PHE A 106 -6.64 17.59 1.42
N LEU A 107 -6.41 17.15 2.66
CA LEU A 107 -5.76 15.86 2.97
C LEU A 107 -6.56 14.68 2.42
N TYR A 108 -7.89 14.80 2.39
CA TYR A 108 -8.76 13.76 1.85
C TYR A 108 -8.65 13.67 0.32
N LYS A 109 -8.64 14.80 -0.40
CA LYS A 109 -8.37 14.83 -1.85
C LYS A 109 -6.99 14.27 -2.19
N LEU A 110 -5.96 14.66 -1.44
CA LEU A 110 -4.60 14.15 -1.61
C LEU A 110 -4.55 12.61 -1.48
N ARG A 111 -5.23 12.05 -0.47
CA ARG A 111 -5.32 10.60 -0.28
C ARG A 111 -5.94 9.89 -1.48
N TYR A 112 -7.02 10.42 -2.04
CA TYR A 112 -7.66 9.85 -3.23
C TYR A 112 -6.77 9.96 -4.47
N ALA A 113 -6.09 11.09 -4.66
CA ALA A 113 -5.12 11.27 -5.74
C ALA A 113 -3.95 10.28 -5.65
N LEU A 114 -3.43 10.03 -4.43
CA LEU A 114 -2.38 9.04 -4.18
C LEU A 114 -2.85 7.63 -4.52
N ILE A 115 -4.06 7.24 -4.12
CA ILE A 115 -4.58 5.89 -4.41
C ILE A 115 -4.85 5.73 -5.92
N ALA A 116 -5.38 6.76 -6.59
CA ALA A 116 -5.57 6.75 -8.04
C ALA A 116 -4.23 6.61 -8.79
N THR A 117 -3.20 7.35 -8.36
CA THR A 117 -1.84 7.24 -8.91
C THR A 117 -1.28 5.84 -8.71
N LEU A 118 -1.45 5.26 -7.52
CA LEU A 118 -1.03 3.90 -7.21
C LEU A 118 -1.72 2.86 -8.12
N ALA A 119 -3.02 3.02 -8.37
CA ALA A 119 -3.78 2.15 -9.27
C ALA A 119 -3.27 2.24 -10.72
N VAL A 120 -2.98 3.46 -11.21
CA VAL A 120 -2.41 3.68 -12.54
C VAL A 120 -1.02 3.04 -12.66
N MET A 121 -0.15 3.24 -11.66
CA MET A 121 1.18 2.60 -11.65
C MET A 121 1.09 1.07 -11.70
N VAL A 122 0.13 0.49 -11.00
CA VAL A 122 -0.09 -0.96 -11.00
C VAL A 122 -0.62 -1.44 -12.34
N ALA A 123 -1.56 -0.70 -12.97
CA ALA A 123 -2.05 -1.02 -14.31
C ALA A 123 -0.91 -0.99 -15.35
N ILE A 124 -0.06 0.04 -15.31
CA ILE A 124 1.14 0.14 -16.18
C ILE A 124 2.09 -1.03 -15.93
N THR A 125 2.30 -1.38 -14.66
CA THR A 125 3.18 -2.49 -14.29
C THR A 125 2.63 -3.83 -14.77
N GLY A 126 1.33 -4.08 -14.60
CA GLY A 126 0.64 -5.27 -15.13
C GLY A 126 0.71 -5.34 -16.66
N TYR A 127 0.54 -4.21 -17.35
CA TYR A 127 0.71 -4.14 -18.80
C TYR A 127 2.14 -4.49 -19.24
N ARG A 128 3.16 -3.94 -18.58
CA ARG A 128 4.57 -4.30 -18.86
C ARG A 128 4.83 -5.78 -18.62
N PHE A 129 4.25 -6.36 -17.56
CA PHE A 129 4.35 -7.78 -17.27
C PHE A 129 3.71 -8.62 -18.38
N TYR A 130 2.53 -8.23 -18.85
CA TYR A 130 1.86 -8.85 -19.98
C TYR A 130 2.68 -8.78 -21.27
N VAL A 131 3.29 -7.62 -21.57
CA VAL A 131 4.16 -7.45 -22.75
C VAL A 131 5.38 -8.37 -22.67
N ILE A 132 6.04 -8.46 -21.52
CA ILE A 132 7.18 -9.37 -21.31
C ILE A 132 6.73 -10.83 -21.50
N PHE A 133 5.62 -11.22 -20.89
CA PHE A 133 5.07 -12.57 -21.04
C PHE A 133 4.77 -12.89 -22.50
N LYS A 134 4.15 -11.95 -23.23
CA LYS A 134 3.88 -12.10 -24.66
C LYS A 134 5.17 -12.22 -25.47
N VAL A 135 6.22 -11.47 -25.17
CA VAL A 135 7.49 -11.55 -25.93
C VAL A 135 8.28 -12.84 -25.63
N VAL A 136 8.19 -13.36 -24.40
CA VAL A 136 8.93 -14.56 -23.98
C VAL A 136 8.21 -15.85 -24.36
N PHE A 137 6.88 -15.85 -24.39
CA PHE A 137 6.05 -17.04 -24.59
C PHE A 137 5.18 -17.03 -25.86
N ALA A 138 5.29 -16.01 -26.72
CA ALA A 138 4.69 -16.00 -28.07
C ALA A 138 5.77 -16.04 -29.15
#